data_AF-A0A840TWZ4-F1
#
_entry.id   AF-A0A840TWZ4-F1
#
_cell.length_a   1.000
_cell.length_b   1.000
_cell.length_c   1.000
_cell.angle_alpha   90.00
_cell.angle_beta   90.00
_cell.angle_gamma   90.00
#
_symmetry.space_group_name_H-M   'P 1'
#
loop_
_entity.id
_entity.type
_entity.pdbx_description
1 polymer ?
#
loop_
_entity_poly.entity_id
_entity_poly.type
_entity_poly.pdbx_seq_one_letter_code
_entity_poly.pdbx_strand_id
1 'polypeptide(L)'
;MNTNTFTVLQSLPEDQVELMHQVVDTNRALFELLNGSVYLSEEQAAQRLGVSKNTFRKWVDAGKFRQFKIEGRNQYRASYLDEDFEKHFLVQAYLEPSVRPAHRPARRTTRLAERAL
;
A
#
# COMPACT_ATOMS: atom_id res chain seq x y z
N MET A 1 -27.47 35.68 18.31
CA MET A 1 -26.94 35.08 17.06
C MET A 1 -26.36 33.72 17.39
N ASN A 2 -26.56 32.74 16.49
CA ASN A 2 -26.17 31.32 16.54
C ASN A 2 -27.34 30.35 16.79
N THR A 3 -28.29 30.32 15.86
CA THR A 3 -29.41 29.37 15.78
C THR A 3 -29.37 28.61 14.44
N ASN A 4 -28.19 28.14 14.02
CA ASN A 4 -28.02 27.49 12.71
C ASN A 4 -27.49 26.04 12.78
N THR A 5 -27.45 25.42 13.96
CA THR A 5 -26.90 24.05 14.12
C THR A 5 -27.96 22.98 14.38
N PHE A 6 -29.23 23.36 14.63
CA PHE A 6 -30.30 22.40 14.97
C PHE A 6 -31.13 21.94 13.75
N THR A 7 -31.07 22.65 12.63
CA THR A 7 -32.06 22.51 11.53
C THR A 7 -31.69 21.50 10.44
N VAL A 8 -30.56 20.78 10.53
CA VAL A 8 -30.14 19.82 9.48
C VAL A 8 -30.26 18.35 9.93
N LEU A 9 -30.64 18.11 11.19
CA LEU A 9 -30.78 16.75 11.77
C LEU A 9 -32.23 16.23 11.79
N GLN A 10 -33.18 16.96 11.18
CA GLN A 10 -34.47 16.44 10.71
C GLN A 10 -34.40 16.38 9.19
N SER A 11 -34.65 15.30 8.48
CA SER A 11 -35.06 13.94 8.85
C SER A 11 -35.01 13.18 7.53
N LEU A 12 -33.95 12.41 7.28
CA LEU A 12 -34.13 11.30 6.34
C LEU A 12 -35.17 10.39 7.02
N PRO A 13 -36.32 10.10 6.38
CA PRO A 13 -37.25 9.08 6.86
C PRO A 13 -36.47 7.82 7.21
N GLU A 14 -36.86 7.10 8.26
CA GLU A 14 -36.16 5.88 8.71
C GLU A 14 -35.96 4.89 7.55
N ASP A 15 -36.95 4.76 6.69
CA ASP A 15 -36.91 3.96 5.45
C ASP A 15 -35.77 4.37 4.49
N GLN A 16 -35.45 5.67 4.42
CA GLN A 16 -34.36 6.18 3.57
C GLN A 16 -32.99 5.93 4.20
N VAL A 17 -32.90 5.92 5.53
CA VAL A 17 -31.67 5.55 6.26
C VAL A 17 -31.40 4.06 6.09
N GLU A 18 -32.43 3.21 6.23
CA GLU A 18 -32.34 1.77 6.01
C GLU A 18 -31.94 1.45 4.56
N LEU A 19 -32.57 2.12 3.58
CA LEU A 19 -32.19 1.98 2.17
C LEU A 19 -30.74 2.40 1.93
N MET A 20 -30.28 3.49 2.56
CA MET A 20 -28.90 3.95 2.42
C MET A 20 -27.90 2.95 3.00
N HIS A 21 -28.19 2.34 4.15
CA HIS A 21 -27.37 1.25 4.69
C HIS A 21 -27.33 0.05 3.75
N GLN A 22 -28.48 -0.36 3.21
CA GLN A 22 -28.58 -1.46 2.26
C GLN A 22 -27.77 -1.20 0.98
N VAL A 23 -27.79 0.04 0.46
CA VAL A 23 -26.99 0.46 -0.69
C VAL A 23 -25.49 0.41 -0.37
N VAL A 24 -25.08 0.89 0.81
CA VAL A 24 -23.67 0.83 1.25
C VAL A 24 -23.19 -0.61 1.35
N ASP A 25 -23.97 -1.49 1.97
CA ASP A 25 -23.63 -2.91 2.14
C ASP A 25 -23.55 -3.63 0.79
N THR A 26 -24.49 -3.35 -0.11
CA THR A 26 -24.49 -3.91 -1.46
C THR A 26 -23.27 -3.44 -2.25
N ASN A 27 -22.95 -2.14 -2.20
CA ASN A 27 -21.77 -1.60 -2.86
C ASN A 27 -20.49 -2.23 -2.30
N ARG A 28 -20.39 -2.38 -0.98
CA ARG A 28 -19.25 -3.04 -0.34
C ARG A 28 -19.08 -4.47 -0.84
N ALA A 29 -20.16 -5.26 -0.86
CA ALA A 29 -20.14 -6.63 -1.36
C ALA A 29 -19.74 -6.70 -2.86
N LEU A 30 -20.25 -5.78 -3.67
CA LEU A 30 -19.88 -5.68 -5.09
C LEU A 30 -18.39 -5.33 -5.26
N PHE A 31 -17.87 -4.37 -4.49
CA PHE A 31 -16.45 -4.01 -4.53
C PHE A 31 -15.56 -5.16 -4.07
N GLU A 32 -15.96 -5.91 -3.03
CA GLU A 32 -15.24 -7.11 -2.59
C GLU A 32 -15.22 -8.19 -3.67
N LEU A 33 -16.35 -8.44 -4.34
CA LEU A 33 -16.43 -9.38 -5.45
C LEU A 33 -15.53 -8.96 -6.63
N LEU A 34 -15.60 -7.69 -7.02
CA LEU A 34 -14.81 -7.15 -8.12
C LEU A 34 -13.31 -7.21 -7.78
N ASN A 35 -12.90 -6.74 -6.60
CA ASN A 35 -11.49 -6.79 -6.16
C ASN A 35 -10.98 -8.24 -6.01
N GLY A 36 -11.83 -9.17 -5.61
CA GLY A 36 -11.51 -10.59 -5.56
C GLY A 36 -11.30 -11.20 -6.95
N SER A 37 -11.80 -10.62 -8.04
CA SER A 37 -11.66 -11.19 -9.38
C SER A 37 -10.50 -10.60 -10.20
N VAL A 38 -9.90 -9.50 -9.72
CA VAL A 38 -8.89 -8.75 -10.47
C VAL A 38 -7.49 -9.30 -10.22
N TYR A 39 -6.87 -9.78 -11.30
CA TYR A 39 -5.44 -10.07 -11.36
C TYR A 39 -4.70 -8.84 -11.89
N LEU A 40 -3.63 -8.48 -11.19
CA LEU A 40 -2.80 -7.32 -11.47
C LEU A 40 -1.45 -7.79 -12.01
N SER A 41 -0.93 -7.07 -13.00
CA SER A 41 0.47 -7.19 -13.38
C SER A 41 1.39 -6.63 -12.27
N GLU A 42 2.68 -6.95 -12.34
CA GLU A 42 3.71 -6.42 -11.41
C GLU A 42 3.68 -4.89 -11.30
N GLU A 43 3.43 -4.21 -12.42
CA GLU A 43 3.39 -2.74 -12.49
C GLU A 43 2.14 -2.16 -11.83
N GLN A 44 0.99 -2.78 -12.08
CA GLN A 44 -0.27 -2.40 -11.44
C GLN A 44 -0.26 -2.68 -9.94
N ALA A 45 0.35 -3.78 -9.51
CA ALA A 45 0.53 -4.11 -8.11
C ALA A 45 1.42 -3.08 -7.40
N ALA A 46 2.55 -2.69 -8.02
CA ALA A 46 3.42 -1.66 -7.48
C ALA A 46 2.71 -0.30 -7.38
N GLN A 47 1.94 0.07 -8.41
CA GLN A 47 1.14 1.30 -8.41
C GLN A 47 0.07 1.28 -7.33
N ARG A 48 -0.63 0.15 -7.13
CA ARG A 48 -1.65 -0.01 -6.07
C ARG A 48 -1.07 0.22 -4.68
N LEU A 49 0.13 -0.31 -4.42
CA LEU A 49 0.81 -0.17 -3.14
C LEU A 49 1.56 1.18 -2.98
N GLY A 50 1.56 2.02 -4.02
CA GLY A 50 2.25 3.32 -3.99
C GLY A 50 3.78 3.22 -3.94
N VAL A 51 4.37 2.15 -4.47
CA VAL A 51 5.82 1.91 -4.45
C VAL A 51 6.41 1.79 -5.86
N SER A 52 7.73 1.94 -5.96
CA SER A 52 8.41 1.70 -7.23
C SER A 52 8.34 0.22 -7.62
N LYS A 53 8.27 -0.07 -8.92
CA LYS A 53 8.32 -1.43 -9.47
C LYS A 53 9.54 -2.23 -8.99
N ASN A 54 10.69 -1.56 -8.85
CA ASN A 54 11.90 -2.19 -8.36
C ASN A 54 11.81 -2.57 -6.87
N THR A 55 11.18 -1.72 -6.04
CA THR A 55 10.89 -2.04 -4.63
C THR A 55 9.96 -3.23 -4.54
N PHE A 56 8.89 -3.22 -5.33
CA PHE A 56 7.93 -4.33 -5.38
C PHE A 56 8.58 -5.65 -5.78
N ARG A 57 9.41 -5.64 -6.84
CA ARG A 57 10.15 -6.83 -7.29
C ARG A 57 11.04 -7.42 -6.19
N LYS A 58 11.76 -6.58 -5.44
CA LYS A 58 12.56 -7.04 -4.29
C LYS A 58 11.71 -7.73 -3.22
N TRP A 59 10.49 -7.25 -2.98
CA TRP A 59 9.59 -7.87 -2.01
C TRP A 59 9.03 -9.20 -2.52
N VAL A 60 8.74 -9.29 -3.82
CA VAL A 60 8.35 -10.55 -4.47
C VAL A 60 9.50 -11.56 -4.41
N ASP A 61 10.73 -11.16 -4.73
CA ASP A 61 11.92 -12.02 -4.65
C ASP A 61 12.20 -12.49 -3.21
N ALA A 62 11.85 -11.66 -2.22
CA ALA A 62 11.91 -12.00 -0.79
C ALA A 62 10.72 -12.87 -0.32
N GLY A 63 9.82 -13.27 -1.22
CA GLY A 63 8.68 -14.15 -0.93
C GLY A 63 7.57 -13.51 -0.10
N LYS A 64 7.44 -12.18 -0.14
CA LYS A 64 6.44 -11.45 0.66
C LYS A 64 5.02 -11.45 0.06
N PHE A 65 4.89 -11.79 -1.22
CA PHE A 65 3.60 -11.75 -1.92
C PHE A 65 3.30 -13.07 -2.60
N ARG A 66 2.03 -13.48 -2.52
CA ARG A 66 1.48 -14.61 -3.29
C ARG A 66 1.41 -14.23 -4.78
N GLN A 67 2.01 -15.07 -5.63
CA GLN A 67 2.06 -14.86 -7.08
C GLN A 67 1.39 -16.02 -7.83
N PHE A 68 0.72 -15.70 -8.94
CA PHE A 68 0.08 -16.66 -9.83
C PHE A 68 0.67 -16.54 -11.22
N LYS A 69 0.95 -17.68 -11.87
CA LYS A 69 1.33 -17.69 -13.28
C LYS A 69 0.09 -17.85 -14.14
N ILE A 70 -0.28 -16.78 -14.84
CA ILE A 70 -1.38 -16.76 -15.80
C ILE A 70 -0.77 -16.39 -17.15
N GLU A 71 -0.95 -17.25 -18.16
CA GLU A 71 -0.41 -17.05 -19.51
C GLU A 71 1.12 -16.79 -19.53
N GLY A 72 1.86 -17.45 -18.63
CA GLY A 72 3.32 -17.32 -18.54
C GLY A 72 3.81 -16.02 -17.90
N ARG A 73 2.91 -15.15 -17.42
CA ARG A 73 3.24 -13.92 -16.70
C ARG A 73 2.88 -14.05 -15.22
N ASN A 74 3.67 -13.41 -14.37
CA ASN A 74 3.35 -13.31 -12.95
C ASN A 74 2.23 -12.27 -12.76
N GLN A 75 1.15 -12.70 -12.13
CA GLN A 75 0.01 -11.88 -11.77
C GLN A 75 -0.31 -12.00 -10.28
N TYR A 76 -0.88 -10.93 -9.73
CA TYR A 76 -1.14 -10.76 -8.31
C TYR A 76 -2.62 -10.47 -8.13
N ARG A 77 -3.30 -11.28 -7.33
CA ARG A 77 -4.70 -11.04 -7.01
C ARG A 77 -4.79 -9.84 -6.08
N ALA A 78 -5.61 -8.83 -6.41
CA ALA A 78 -5.67 -7.60 -5.63
C ALA A 78 -6.00 -7.85 -4.14
N SER A 79 -6.95 -8.75 -3.86
CA SER A 79 -7.33 -9.10 -2.48
C SER A 79 -6.15 -9.68 -1.66
N TYR A 80 -5.37 -10.58 -2.25
CA TYR A 80 -4.22 -11.18 -1.56
C TYR A 80 -3.06 -10.21 -1.42
N LEU A 81 -2.93 -9.26 -2.34
CA LEU A 81 -1.87 -8.27 -2.29
C LEU A 81 -2.03 -7.36 -1.07
N ASP A 82 -3.26 -6.91 -0.80
CA ASP A 82 -3.56 -6.07 0.35
C ASP A 82 -3.37 -6.87 1.66
N GLU A 83 -3.90 -8.09 1.75
CA GLU A 83 -3.70 -8.99 2.91
C GLU A 83 -2.21 -9.27 3.21
N ASP A 84 -1.43 -9.59 2.17
CA ASP A 84 0.01 -9.87 2.30
C ASP A 84 0.76 -8.61 2.73
N PHE A 85 0.35 -7.45 2.23
CA PHE A 85 0.92 -6.17 2.63
C PHE A 85 0.64 -5.87 4.11
N GLU A 86 -0.61 -6.02 4.55
CA GLU A 86 -0.97 -5.82 5.97
C GLU A 86 -0.18 -6.76 6.88
N LYS A 87 -0.10 -8.04 6.52
CA LYS A 87 0.61 -9.05 7.30
C LYS A 87 2.11 -8.75 7.43
N HIS A 88 2.76 -8.29 6.36
CA HIS A 88 4.21 -8.13 6.32
C HIS A 88 4.70 -6.73 6.71
N PHE A 89 3.89 -5.69 6.54
CA PHE A 89 4.35 -4.30 6.67
C PHE A 89 3.62 -3.51 7.77
N LEU A 90 2.35 -3.80 8.07
CA LEU A 90 1.62 -3.09 9.12
C LEU A 90 1.95 -3.61 10.53
N VAL A 91 2.42 -4.85 10.66
CA VAL A 91 2.81 -5.45 11.95
C VAL A 91 4.21 -5.00 12.43
N GLN A 92 5.06 -4.42 11.57
CA GLN A 92 6.45 -4.07 11.92
C GLN A 92 6.71 -2.58 12.24
N ALA A 93 5.80 -1.66 11.92
CA ALA A 93 6.05 -0.23 12.10
C ALA A 93 6.23 0.21 13.57
N TYR A 94 5.73 -0.56 14.54
CA TYR A 94 5.86 -0.23 15.97
C TYR A 94 7.10 -0.83 16.65
N LEU A 95 7.91 -1.67 15.98
CA LEU A 95 8.97 -2.45 16.63
C LEU A 95 10.40 -2.13 16.19
N GLU A 96 10.61 -1.40 15.09
CA GLU A 96 11.97 -1.05 14.67
C GLU A 96 12.32 0.40 15.04
N PRO A 97 13.26 0.64 15.97
CA PRO A 97 13.82 1.97 16.15
C PRO A 97 14.56 2.33 14.86
N SER A 98 14.19 3.45 14.26
CA SER A 98 14.75 3.99 13.03
C SER A 98 16.20 4.48 13.23
N VAL A 99 17.12 3.58 13.57
CA VAL A 99 18.55 3.90 13.67
C VAL A 99 19.17 3.63 12.31
N ARG A 100 19.11 4.62 11.41
CA ARG A 100 20.02 4.61 10.26
C ARG A 100 21.42 4.92 10.78
N PRO A 101 22.41 4.01 10.71
CA PRO A 101 23.78 4.39 11.00
C PRO A 101 24.20 5.42 9.97
N ALA A 102 24.65 6.59 10.44
CA ALA A 102 25.14 7.65 9.58
C ALA A 102 26.21 7.10 8.64
N HIS A 103 25.96 7.17 7.34
CA HIS A 103 26.91 6.73 6.32
C HIS A 103 28.14 7.64 6.41
N ARG A 104 29.23 7.13 6.99
CA ARG A 104 30.50 7.85 7.11
C ARG A 104 31.17 7.86 5.72
N PRO A 105 31.29 9.01 5.03
CA PRO A 105 31.97 9.03 3.74
C PRO A 105 33.44 8.63 3.93
N ALA A 106 33.94 7.78 3.04
CA ALA A 106 35.33 7.33 3.05
C ALA A 106 36.26 8.53 2.89
N ARG A 107 37.20 8.70 3.83
CA ARG A 107 38.26 9.72 3.74
C ARG A 107 39.09 9.44 2.48
N ARG A 108 38.92 10.27 1.46
CA ARG A 108 39.75 10.32 0.26
C ARG A 108 41.16 10.74 0.70
N THR A 109 42.07 9.79 0.86
CA THR A 109 43.48 10.08 1.14
C THR A 109 44.07 10.75 -0.09
N THR A 110 44.25 12.07 -0.02
CA THR A 110 45.15 12.82 -0.89
C THR A 110 46.57 12.34 -0.64
N ARG A 111 47.12 11.51 -1.53
CA ARG A 111 48.58 11.43 -1.70
C ARG A 111 48.99 12.51 -2.70
N LEU A 112 49.26 13.70 -2.17
CA LEU A 112 50.15 14.65 -2.80
C LEU A 112 51.55 14.02 -2.74
N ALA A 113 52.03 13.49 -3.85
CA ALA A 113 53.46 13.22 -4.02
C ALA A 113 54.02 14.40 -4.81
N GLU A 114 54.28 15.48 -4.10
CA GLU A 114 55.24 16.50 -4.52
C GLU A 114 56.65 16.02 -4.22
N ARG A 115 57.55 16.30 -5.18
CA ARG A 115 59.01 16.45 -5.04
C ARG A 115 59.84 15.18 -4.76
N ALA A 116 60.69 14.80 -5.71
CA ALA A 116 62.06 15.32 -5.79
C ALA A 116 62.83 14.68 -6.96
N LEU A 117 63.49 15.56 -7.74
CA LEU A 117 64.68 15.35 -8.60
C LEU A 117 64.54 14.45 -9.84
#